data_AF-A0A948VZA8-F1
#
_entry.id   AF-A0A948VZA8-F1
#
_cell.length_a   1.000
_cell.length_b   1.000
_cell.length_c   1.000
_cell.angle_alpha   90.00
_cell.angle_beta   90.00
_cell.angle_gamma   90.00
#
_symmetry.space_group_name_H-M   'P 1'
#
loop_
_entity.id
_entity.type
_entity.pdbx_description
1 polymer ?
#
loop_
_entity_poly.entity_id
_entity_poly.type
_entity_poly.pdbx_seq_one_letter_code
_entity_poly.pdbx_strand_id
1 'polypeptide(L)'
;MESKPYSPKEFLRARRPEKFSDSLVEQNPVLDRSILEYQLDSITSRKQEVNFEAFAHRLAERTICPNLLPQTGPTGGGDSKVDTETYPVADSLSTIWYEGIGREAASERWAFAFSAKKQWQAKVRDDVKKISETKRGYKKAFFISNQFIRDQSRAKIEDELRMKYKLDVRILDRTWILDKIFENKLEELVIEKLSLEISTRRETQKGPLDIQRERELLSFH
;
A
#
# COMPACT_ATOMS: atom_id res chain seq x y z
N MET A 1 -1.91 37.62 54.67
CA MET A 1 -1.74 36.71 53.53
C MET A 1 -2.44 35.41 53.88
N GLU A 2 -3.66 35.20 53.40
CA GLU A 2 -4.41 33.97 53.66
C GLU A 2 -3.74 32.79 52.93
N SER A 3 -3.32 31.78 53.67
CA SER A 3 -2.85 30.52 53.12
C SER A 3 -4.05 29.74 52.58
N LYS A 4 -4.19 29.62 51.26
CA LYS A 4 -5.19 28.74 50.65
C LYS A 4 -5.03 27.32 51.22
N PRO A 5 -6.12 26.65 51.62
CA PRO A 5 -6.05 25.30 52.16
C PRO A 5 -5.54 24.32 51.09
N TYR A 6 -4.52 23.54 51.44
CA TYR A 6 -3.97 22.50 50.56
C TYR A 6 -5.06 21.49 50.22
N SER A 7 -5.55 21.48 48.97
CA SER A 7 -6.47 20.46 48.49
C SER A 7 -5.71 19.14 48.30
N PRO A 8 -6.09 18.05 48.99
CA PRO A 8 -5.46 16.74 48.80
C PRO A 8 -5.50 16.27 47.33
N LYS A 9 -6.55 16.69 46.60
CA LYS A 9 -6.71 16.42 45.17
C LYS A 9 -5.63 17.14 44.34
N GLU A 10 -5.33 18.39 44.64
CA GLU A 10 -4.28 19.16 43.95
C GLU A 10 -2.89 18.61 44.27
N PHE A 11 -2.65 18.20 45.51
CA PHE A 11 -1.41 17.55 45.93
C PHE A 11 -1.18 16.20 45.21
N LEU A 12 -2.22 15.37 45.10
CA LEU A 12 -2.15 14.10 44.37
C LEU A 12 -1.98 14.31 42.86
N ARG A 13 -2.64 15.32 42.28
CA ARG A 13 -2.53 15.68 40.87
C ARG A 13 -1.12 16.18 40.50
N ALA A 14 -0.48 16.96 41.37
CA ALA A 14 0.90 17.41 41.17
C ALA A 14 1.91 16.25 41.22
N ARG A 15 1.65 15.23 42.04
CA ARG A 15 2.54 14.07 42.19
C ARG A 15 2.37 12.99 41.11
N ARG A 16 1.17 12.85 40.55
CA ARG A 16 0.82 11.80 39.57
C ARG A 16 -0.09 12.32 38.46
N PRO A 17 0.35 13.33 37.68
CA PRO A 17 -0.46 13.95 36.64
C PRO A 17 -0.96 12.95 35.59
N GLU A 18 -0.23 11.87 35.34
CA GLU A 18 -0.58 10.78 34.43
C GLU A 18 -1.88 10.04 34.82
N LYS A 19 -2.26 10.04 36.10
CA LYS A 19 -3.53 9.43 36.58
C LYS A 19 -4.74 10.36 36.45
N PHE A 20 -4.51 11.63 36.10
CA PHE A 20 -5.54 12.66 35.92
C PHE A 20 -5.54 13.24 34.50
N SER A 21 -4.78 12.62 33.59
CA SER A 21 -4.81 12.86 32.16
C SER A 21 -5.80 11.90 31.53
N ASP A 22 -6.66 12.41 30.65
CA ASP A 22 -7.57 11.63 29.80
C ASP A 22 -6.97 11.40 28.40
N SER A 23 -5.71 11.80 28.19
CA SER A 23 -5.00 11.62 26.93
C SER A 23 -4.50 10.18 26.76
N LEU A 24 -4.67 9.63 25.56
CA LEU A 24 -4.18 8.30 25.19
C LEU A 24 -2.87 8.45 24.42
N VAL A 25 -1.86 7.66 24.79
CA VAL A 25 -0.61 7.57 24.04
C VAL A 25 -0.70 6.39 23.08
N GLU A 26 -0.97 6.67 21.81
CA GLU A 26 -0.94 5.68 20.75
C GLU A 26 0.47 5.57 20.16
N GLN A 27 0.94 4.35 19.94
CA GLN A 27 2.20 4.10 19.24
C GLN A 27 1.87 3.82 17.77
N ASN A 28 1.88 4.88 16.96
CA ASN A 28 1.70 4.72 15.52
C ASN A 28 3.06 4.44 14.88
N PRO A 29 3.19 3.36 14.10
CA PRO A 29 4.40 3.14 13.32
C PRO A 29 4.47 4.22 12.24
N VAL A 30 5.50 5.06 12.30
CA VAL A 30 5.72 6.11 11.29
C VAL A 30 6.70 5.55 10.27
N LEU A 31 6.16 5.09 9.15
CA LEU A 31 6.98 4.71 8.01
C LEU A 31 7.37 5.98 7.23
N ASP A 32 8.65 6.31 7.21
CA ASP A 32 9.13 7.39 6.36
C ASP A 32 9.24 6.94 4.89
N ARG A 33 8.95 7.84 3.96
CA ARG A 33 9.00 7.58 2.52
C ARG A 33 10.41 7.19 2.06
N SER A 34 11.44 7.81 2.62
CA SER A 34 12.84 7.50 2.29
C SER A 34 13.23 6.08 2.73
N ILE A 35 12.74 5.65 3.90
CA ILE A 35 12.95 4.30 4.42
C ILE A 35 12.31 3.30 3.46
N LEU A 36 11.04 3.51 3.11
CA LEU A 36 10.36 2.62 2.18
C LEU A 36 11.04 2.56 0.80
N GLU A 37 11.51 3.68 0.29
CA GLU A 37 12.22 3.71 -0.99
C GLU A 37 13.49 2.84 -0.96
N TYR A 38 14.30 2.97 0.10
CA TYR A 38 15.47 2.10 0.30
C TYR A 38 15.10 0.63 0.43
N GLN A 39 13.98 0.35 1.11
CA GLN A 39 13.48 -1.00 1.29
C GLN A 39 13.10 -1.63 -0.05
N LEU A 40 12.37 -0.90 -0.90
CA LEU A 40 12.02 -1.34 -2.24
C LEU A 40 13.26 -1.56 -3.11
N ASP A 41 14.27 -0.69 -3.03
CA ASP A 41 15.51 -0.82 -3.82
C ASP A 41 16.34 -2.07 -3.43
N SER A 42 16.30 -2.44 -2.15
CA SER A 42 17.09 -3.54 -1.58
C SER A 42 16.40 -4.91 -1.59
N ILE A 43 15.21 -5.05 -2.18
CA ILE A 43 14.42 -6.31 -2.20
C ILE A 43 15.25 -7.50 -2.70
N THR A 44 15.87 -7.37 -3.88
CA THR A 44 16.61 -8.48 -4.50
C THR A 44 17.87 -8.84 -3.71
N SER A 45 18.53 -7.84 -3.13
CA SER A 45 19.72 -8.06 -2.32
C SER A 45 19.40 -8.82 -1.03
N ARG A 46 18.17 -8.65 -0.51
CA ARG A 46 17.67 -9.30 0.71
C ARG A 46 16.89 -10.58 0.46
N LYS A 47 16.79 -11.02 -0.80
CA LYS A 47 16.01 -12.22 -1.21
C LYS A 47 14.54 -12.14 -0.78
N GLN A 48 13.95 -10.94 -0.86
CA GLN A 48 12.58 -10.66 -0.44
C GLN A 48 11.61 -10.56 -1.62
N GLU A 49 11.94 -11.12 -2.78
CA GLU A 49 11.10 -11.05 -3.99
C GLU A 49 9.71 -11.63 -3.75
N VAL A 50 9.60 -12.76 -3.06
CA VAL A 50 8.31 -13.38 -2.72
C VAL A 50 7.48 -12.47 -1.81
N ASN A 51 8.12 -11.84 -0.82
CA ASN A 51 7.45 -10.89 0.07
C ASN A 51 6.97 -9.65 -0.71
N PHE A 52 7.76 -9.18 -1.68
CA PHE A 52 7.38 -8.09 -2.56
C PHE A 52 6.19 -8.47 -3.45
N GLU A 53 6.17 -9.66 -4.03
CA GLU A 53 5.04 -10.14 -4.85
C GLU A 53 3.76 -10.20 -4.02
N ALA A 54 3.82 -10.75 -2.80
CA ALA A 54 2.69 -10.79 -1.88
C ALA A 54 2.23 -9.37 -1.46
N PHE A 55 3.17 -8.48 -1.21
CA PHE A 55 2.90 -7.07 -0.90
C PHE A 55 2.23 -6.35 -2.09
N ALA A 56 2.79 -6.46 -3.28
CA ALA A 56 2.30 -5.80 -4.48
C ALA A 56 0.91 -6.34 -4.89
N HIS A 57 0.67 -7.63 -4.69
CA HIS A 57 -0.66 -8.23 -4.83
C HIS A 57 -1.68 -7.56 -3.91
N ARG A 58 -1.38 -7.46 -2.61
CA ARG A 58 -2.30 -6.81 -1.64
C ARG A 58 -2.47 -5.32 -1.91
N LEU A 59 -1.44 -4.65 -2.39
CA LEU A 59 -1.55 -3.25 -2.81
C LEU A 59 -2.49 -3.11 -4.02
N ALA A 60 -2.33 -3.96 -5.03
CA ALA A 60 -3.22 -3.99 -6.19
C ALA A 60 -4.67 -4.32 -5.79
N GLU A 61 -4.86 -5.22 -4.83
CA GLU A 61 -6.18 -5.58 -4.30
C GLU A 61 -6.89 -4.38 -3.68
N ARG A 62 -6.17 -3.57 -2.90
CA ARG A 62 -6.72 -2.39 -2.23
C ARG A 62 -6.89 -1.16 -3.14
N THR A 63 -6.09 -1.05 -4.21
CA THR A 63 -5.99 0.19 -4.99
C THR A 63 -6.56 0.09 -6.40
N ILE A 64 -6.54 -1.09 -7.01
CA ILE A 64 -6.95 -1.30 -8.40
C ILE A 64 -8.24 -2.12 -8.45
N CYS A 65 -8.28 -3.26 -7.78
CA CYS A 65 -9.31 -4.27 -7.98
C CYS A 65 -9.37 -5.23 -6.78
N PRO A 66 -10.43 -5.22 -5.97
CA PRO A 66 -10.53 -6.12 -4.81
C PRO A 66 -10.87 -7.58 -5.18
N ASN A 67 -11.24 -7.85 -6.43
CA ASN A 67 -11.58 -9.18 -6.96
C ASN A 67 -10.38 -9.89 -7.63
N LEU A 68 -9.16 -9.72 -7.09
CA LEU A 68 -7.99 -10.49 -7.49
C LEU A 68 -8.08 -11.92 -6.96
N LEU A 69 -8.01 -12.91 -7.84
CA LEU A 69 -7.99 -14.32 -7.45
C LEU A 69 -6.56 -14.74 -7.10
N PRO A 70 -6.29 -15.27 -5.89
CA PRO A 70 -5.00 -15.86 -5.60
C PRO A 70 -4.77 -17.07 -6.51
N GLN A 71 -3.53 -17.26 -6.97
CA GLN A 71 -3.15 -18.43 -7.73
C GLN A 71 -3.19 -19.69 -6.82
N THR A 72 -4.35 -20.34 -6.72
CA THR A 72 -4.49 -21.61 -5.99
C THR A 72 -4.25 -22.79 -6.94
N GLY A 73 -2.99 -23.20 -7.07
CA GLY A 73 -2.60 -24.43 -7.77
C GLY A 73 -1.30 -25.01 -7.20
N PRO A 74 -1.10 -26.35 -7.20
CA PRO A 74 0.11 -26.96 -6.66
C PRO A 74 1.34 -26.46 -7.41
N THR A 75 2.32 -25.92 -6.68
CA THR A 75 3.55 -25.30 -7.21
C THR A 75 4.50 -26.30 -7.87
N GLY A 76 4.11 -27.57 -7.98
CA GLY A 76 4.84 -28.65 -8.64
C GLY A 76 4.03 -29.23 -9.80
N GLY A 77 4.25 -28.69 -11.00
CA GLY A 77 3.80 -29.28 -12.26
C GLY A 77 2.56 -28.64 -12.89
N GLY A 78 2.78 -27.85 -13.94
CA GLY A 78 1.75 -27.53 -14.94
C GLY A 78 1.25 -26.07 -14.97
N ASP A 79 1.92 -25.25 -15.76
CA ASP A 79 1.34 -24.17 -16.59
C ASP A 79 0.34 -23.17 -15.96
N SER A 80 0.70 -22.53 -14.86
CA SER A 80 0.09 -21.22 -14.53
C SER A 80 0.98 -20.11 -15.08
N LYS A 81 0.60 -19.61 -16.27
CA LYS A 81 1.37 -18.63 -17.06
C LYS A 81 1.32 -17.19 -16.55
N VAL A 82 0.53 -16.91 -15.51
CA VAL A 82 0.28 -15.57 -14.95
C VAL A 82 0.30 -15.66 -13.43
N ASP A 83 0.90 -14.66 -12.77
CA ASP A 83 1.06 -14.65 -11.31
C ASP A 83 -0.29 -14.44 -10.59
N THR A 84 -1.20 -13.64 -11.17
CA THR A 84 -2.56 -13.39 -10.63
C THR A 84 -3.51 -12.88 -11.73
N GLU A 85 -4.81 -13.18 -11.63
CA GLU A 85 -5.83 -12.67 -12.56
C GLU A 85 -7.10 -12.18 -11.82
N THR A 86 -7.88 -11.32 -12.47
CA THR A 86 -9.21 -10.93 -11.98
C THR A 86 -10.29 -11.85 -12.51
N TYR A 87 -11.39 -11.97 -11.77
CA TYR A 87 -12.62 -12.59 -12.25
C TYR A 87 -13.75 -11.56 -12.34
N PRO A 88 -14.51 -11.52 -13.44
CA PRO A 88 -15.60 -10.56 -13.60
C PRO A 88 -16.68 -10.79 -12.53
N VAL A 89 -17.13 -9.73 -11.89
CA VAL A 89 -18.22 -9.76 -10.90
C VAL A 89 -19.37 -8.86 -11.34
N ALA A 90 -20.58 -9.10 -10.84
CA ALA A 90 -21.75 -8.32 -11.23
C ALA A 90 -21.61 -6.82 -10.91
N ASP A 91 -22.09 -5.94 -11.80
CA ASP A 91 -21.98 -4.48 -11.70
C ASP A 91 -22.45 -3.90 -10.36
N SER A 92 -23.40 -4.54 -9.70
CA SER A 92 -23.90 -4.13 -8.37
C SER A 92 -22.83 -4.19 -7.27
N LEU A 93 -21.85 -5.10 -7.39
CA LEU A 93 -20.71 -5.20 -6.45
C LEU A 93 -19.62 -4.17 -6.75
N SER A 94 -19.66 -3.53 -7.92
CA SER A 94 -18.63 -2.61 -8.40
C SER A 94 -18.73 -1.18 -7.90
N THR A 95 -19.89 -0.84 -7.33
CA THR A 95 -20.28 0.54 -6.96
C THR A 95 -19.46 1.08 -5.77
N ILE A 96 -18.76 0.21 -5.02
CA ILE A 96 -17.94 0.57 -3.87
C ILE A 96 -16.50 0.97 -4.30
N TRP A 97 -16.15 0.77 -5.58
CA TRP A 97 -14.79 0.92 -6.07
C TRP A 97 -14.57 2.29 -6.70
N TYR A 98 -13.32 2.77 -6.70
CA TYR A 98 -12.93 4.09 -7.22
C TYR A 98 -13.68 4.41 -8.53
N GLU A 99 -14.46 5.50 -8.51
CA GLU A 99 -15.42 5.88 -9.55
C GLU A 99 -14.69 6.11 -10.89
N GLY A 100 -14.55 5.06 -11.68
CA GLY A 100 -13.86 5.07 -12.98
C GLY A 100 -13.25 3.73 -13.35
N ILE A 101 -12.56 3.07 -12.41
CA ILE A 101 -11.92 1.76 -12.64
C ILE A 101 -12.87 0.62 -12.25
N GLY A 102 -13.78 0.88 -11.31
CA GLY A 102 -14.64 -0.15 -10.73
C GLY A 102 -15.57 -0.86 -11.71
N ARG A 103 -16.30 -0.11 -12.55
CA ARG A 103 -17.26 -0.70 -13.51
C ARG A 103 -16.57 -1.56 -14.58
N GLU A 104 -15.37 -1.18 -15.01
CA GLU A 104 -14.58 -1.94 -15.98
C GLU A 104 -13.99 -3.21 -15.34
N ALA A 105 -13.50 -3.12 -14.10
CA ALA A 105 -12.97 -4.27 -13.35
C ALA A 105 -14.02 -5.36 -13.08
N ALA A 106 -15.30 -4.99 -13.07
CA ALA A 106 -16.44 -5.88 -12.86
C ALA A 106 -16.73 -6.73 -14.11
N SER A 107 -16.58 -6.18 -15.31
CA SER A 107 -16.98 -6.84 -16.57
C SER A 107 -15.80 -7.44 -17.35
N GLU A 108 -14.57 -7.01 -17.09
CA GLU A 108 -13.37 -7.42 -17.83
C GLU A 108 -12.44 -8.37 -17.05
N ARG A 109 -11.73 -9.22 -17.78
CA ARG A 109 -10.61 -10.01 -17.23
C ARG A 109 -9.31 -9.23 -17.38
N TRP A 110 -8.62 -9.02 -16.27
CA TRP A 110 -7.33 -8.37 -16.20
C TRP A 110 -6.27 -9.34 -15.70
N ALA A 111 -5.07 -9.20 -16.21
CA ALA A 111 -3.91 -9.99 -15.79
C ALA A 111 -2.96 -9.11 -14.97
N PHE A 112 -2.36 -9.70 -13.94
CA PHE A 112 -1.40 -9.03 -13.07
C PHE A 112 -0.10 -9.82 -13.06
N ALA A 113 1.00 -9.10 -13.19
CA ALA A 113 2.36 -9.61 -13.08
C ALA A 113 3.17 -8.73 -12.13
N PHE A 114 3.98 -9.36 -11.28
CA PHE A 114 4.75 -8.69 -10.25
C PHE A 114 6.23 -9.01 -10.42
N SER A 115 7.11 -8.01 -10.28
CA SER A 115 8.54 -8.27 -10.44
C SER A 115 9.43 -7.27 -9.71
N ALA A 116 10.35 -7.84 -8.92
CA ALA A 116 11.44 -7.08 -8.30
C ALA A 116 12.72 -6.97 -9.18
N LYS A 117 12.72 -7.53 -10.40
CA LYS A 117 13.94 -7.62 -11.24
C LYS A 117 14.40 -6.27 -11.76
N LYS A 118 15.72 -6.00 -11.65
CA LYS A 118 16.38 -4.83 -12.26
C LYS A 118 16.18 -4.74 -13.78
N GLN A 119 16.25 -5.88 -14.47
CA GLN A 119 15.98 -5.98 -15.91
C GLN A 119 14.46 -6.04 -16.20
N TRP A 120 13.72 -5.05 -15.71
CA TRP A 120 12.25 -5.00 -15.78
C TRP A 120 11.72 -5.04 -17.22
N GLN A 121 12.45 -4.45 -18.18
CA GLN A 121 12.04 -4.39 -19.58
C GLN A 121 11.97 -5.75 -20.29
N ALA A 122 12.86 -6.69 -19.94
CA ALA A 122 12.80 -8.04 -20.48
C ALA A 122 11.65 -8.80 -19.83
N LYS A 123 11.52 -8.67 -18.51
CA LYS A 123 10.50 -9.34 -17.71
C LYS A 123 9.08 -8.93 -18.11
N VAL A 124 8.80 -7.63 -18.28
CA VAL A 124 7.47 -7.16 -18.72
C VAL A 124 7.09 -7.69 -20.11
N ARG A 125 8.06 -7.75 -21.04
CA ARG A 125 7.81 -8.31 -22.38
C ARG A 125 7.49 -9.80 -22.31
N ASP A 126 8.23 -10.55 -21.51
CA ASP A 126 8.02 -11.98 -21.33
C ASP A 126 6.67 -12.27 -20.67
N ASP A 127 6.31 -11.51 -19.64
CA ASP A 127 5.06 -11.69 -18.90
C ASP A 127 3.85 -11.31 -19.74
N VAL A 128 3.89 -10.17 -20.44
CA VAL A 128 2.80 -9.77 -21.36
C VAL A 128 2.66 -10.76 -22.51
N LYS A 129 3.77 -11.29 -23.04
CA LYS A 129 3.74 -12.36 -24.04
C LYS A 129 3.00 -13.59 -23.49
N LYS A 130 3.37 -14.08 -22.31
CA LYS A 130 2.70 -15.22 -21.66
C LYS A 130 1.22 -14.98 -21.44
N ILE A 131 0.86 -13.79 -20.95
CA ILE A 131 -0.54 -13.36 -20.75
C ILE A 131 -1.31 -13.44 -22.07
N SER A 132 -0.75 -12.90 -23.15
CA SER A 132 -1.38 -12.95 -24.48
C SER A 132 -1.57 -14.37 -25.02
N GLU A 133 -0.63 -15.27 -24.72
CA GLU A 133 -0.64 -16.67 -25.17
C GLU A 133 -1.66 -17.55 -24.43
N THR A 134 -2.12 -17.13 -23.24
CA THR A 134 -3.13 -17.89 -22.48
C THR A 134 -4.50 -17.97 -23.18
N LYS A 135 -4.78 -17.08 -24.14
CA LYS A 135 -6.08 -16.96 -24.85
C LYS A 135 -7.31 -16.84 -23.92
N ARG A 136 -7.13 -16.35 -22.69
CA ARG A 136 -8.21 -16.17 -21.70
C ARG A 136 -9.07 -14.90 -21.93
N GLY A 137 -8.78 -14.14 -22.98
CA GLY A 137 -9.56 -12.95 -23.36
C GLY A 137 -9.28 -11.72 -22.49
N TYR A 138 -8.08 -11.60 -21.93
CA TYR A 138 -7.70 -10.43 -21.13
C TYR A 138 -7.80 -9.14 -21.94
N LYS A 139 -8.32 -8.08 -21.29
CA LYS A 139 -8.41 -6.72 -21.87
C LYS A 139 -7.27 -5.83 -21.43
N LYS A 140 -6.84 -5.99 -20.18
CA LYS A 140 -5.74 -5.23 -19.59
C LYS A 140 -4.71 -6.15 -18.93
N ALA A 141 -3.46 -5.72 -18.95
CA ALA A 141 -2.38 -6.32 -18.16
C ALA A 141 -1.66 -5.25 -17.34
N PHE A 142 -1.57 -5.48 -16.04
CA PHE A 142 -0.83 -4.67 -15.10
C PHE A 142 0.49 -5.34 -14.78
N PHE A 143 1.58 -4.58 -14.88
CA PHE A 143 2.91 -5.00 -14.46
C PHE A 143 3.40 -4.07 -13.35
N ILE A 144 3.54 -4.61 -12.14
CA ILE A 144 3.98 -3.84 -10.98
C ILE A 144 5.44 -4.17 -10.67
N SER A 145 6.27 -3.13 -10.51
CA SER A 145 7.70 -3.28 -10.23
C SER A 145 8.19 -2.35 -9.14
N ASN A 146 9.16 -2.84 -8.35
CA ASN A 146 9.90 -2.04 -7.36
C ASN A 146 10.95 -1.11 -7.99
N GLN A 147 11.18 -1.21 -9.30
CA GLN A 147 12.17 -0.40 -10.01
C GLN A 147 11.64 1.01 -10.26
N PHE A 148 12.53 1.99 -10.24
CA PHE A 148 12.22 3.33 -10.72
C PHE A 148 12.24 3.33 -12.25
N ILE A 149 11.14 3.74 -12.88
CA ILE A 149 10.99 3.68 -14.33
C ILE A 149 10.72 5.09 -14.86
N ARG A 150 11.60 5.58 -15.74
CA ARG A 150 11.41 6.89 -16.41
C ARG A 150 10.14 6.86 -17.27
N ASP A 151 9.34 7.92 -17.21
CA ASP A 151 8.07 8.03 -17.94
C ASP A 151 8.21 7.77 -19.44
N GLN A 152 9.25 8.30 -20.08
CA GLN A 152 9.50 8.09 -21.52
C GLN A 152 9.73 6.61 -21.85
N SER A 153 10.49 5.90 -21.01
CA SER A 153 10.74 4.48 -21.18
C SER A 153 9.48 3.66 -20.90
N ARG A 154 8.70 4.04 -19.89
CA ARG A 154 7.41 3.41 -19.57
C ARG A 154 6.46 3.49 -20.77
N ALA A 155 6.18 4.70 -21.24
CA ALA A 155 5.23 4.95 -22.33
C ALA A 155 5.64 4.20 -23.61
N LYS A 156 6.93 4.24 -23.97
CA LYS A 156 7.45 3.51 -25.14
C LYS A 156 7.17 2.01 -25.08
N ILE A 157 7.39 1.39 -23.92
CA ILE A 157 7.17 -0.06 -23.74
C ILE A 157 5.69 -0.40 -23.69
N GLU A 158 4.86 0.41 -23.01
CA GLU A 158 3.41 0.23 -23.01
C GLU A 158 2.83 0.28 -24.42
N ASP A 159 3.22 1.27 -25.23
CA ASP A 159 2.75 1.42 -26.60
C ASP A 159 3.25 0.29 -27.51
N GLU A 160 4.52 -0.11 -27.39
CA GLU A 160 5.10 -1.26 -28.10
C GLU A 160 4.26 -2.52 -27.84
N LEU A 161 3.94 -2.80 -26.58
CA LEU A 161 3.21 -4.00 -26.18
C LEU A 161 1.72 -3.91 -26.54
N ARG A 162 1.10 -2.73 -26.40
CA ARG A 162 -0.30 -2.49 -26.78
C ARG A 162 -0.50 -2.70 -28.27
N MET A 163 0.39 -2.19 -29.12
CA MET A 163 0.33 -2.42 -30.57
C MET A 163 0.54 -3.89 -30.93
N LYS A 164 1.48 -4.56 -30.27
CA LYS A 164 1.85 -5.94 -30.59
C LYS A 164 0.78 -6.97 -30.19
N TYR A 165 0.20 -6.82 -29.00
CA TYR A 165 -0.69 -7.82 -28.41
C TYR A 165 -2.16 -7.39 -28.35
N LYS A 166 -2.50 -6.15 -28.76
CA LYS A 166 -3.85 -5.57 -28.68
C LYS A 166 -4.45 -5.65 -27.26
N LEU A 167 -3.58 -5.50 -26.26
CA LEU A 167 -3.87 -5.57 -24.83
C LEU A 167 -3.53 -4.21 -24.21
N ASP A 168 -4.37 -3.66 -23.34
CA ASP A 168 -4.00 -2.44 -22.63
C ASP A 168 -2.97 -2.77 -21.54
N VAL A 169 -1.70 -2.39 -21.78
CA VAL A 169 -0.61 -2.65 -20.85
C VAL A 169 -0.36 -1.43 -19.98
N ARG A 170 -0.28 -1.64 -18.66
CA ARG A 170 0.03 -0.61 -17.67
C ARG A 170 1.17 -1.05 -16.78
N ILE A 171 2.22 -0.22 -16.73
CA ILE A 171 3.40 -0.44 -15.93
C ILE A 171 3.35 0.50 -14.73
N LEU A 172 3.36 -0.09 -13.55
CA LEU A 172 3.29 0.61 -12.27
C LEU A 172 4.64 0.44 -11.57
N ASP A 173 5.33 1.56 -11.39
CA ASP A 173 6.72 1.59 -10.94
C ASP A 173 6.81 1.89 -9.43
N ARG A 174 8.05 2.02 -8.94
CA ARG A 174 8.33 2.38 -7.54
C ARG A 174 7.60 3.66 -7.11
N THR A 175 7.54 4.66 -7.99
CA THR A 175 6.90 5.94 -7.70
C THR A 175 5.42 5.74 -7.41
N TRP A 176 4.73 4.99 -8.28
CA TRP A 176 3.33 4.63 -8.07
C TRP A 176 3.09 3.88 -6.75
N ILE A 177 3.97 2.92 -6.39
CA ILE A 177 3.86 2.18 -5.13
C ILE A 177 3.93 3.13 -3.93
N LEU A 178 4.92 4.02 -3.91
CA LEU A 178 5.10 4.98 -2.83
C LEU A 178 3.88 5.90 -2.72
N ASP A 179 3.43 6.47 -3.83
CA ASP A 179 2.29 7.39 -3.86
C ASP A 179 1.03 6.70 -3.33
N LYS A 180 0.75 5.48 -3.78
CA LYS A 180 -0.46 4.76 -3.33
C LYS A 180 -0.42 4.32 -1.87
N ILE A 181 0.76 4.09 -1.29
CA ILE A 181 0.85 3.80 0.14
C ILE A 181 0.52 5.05 0.96
N PHE A 182 1.18 6.17 0.67
CA PHE A 182 1.05 7.38 1.49
C PHE A 182 -0.27 8.13 1.25
N GLU A 183 -0.79 8.13 0.02
CA GLU A 183 -2.09 8.74 -0.29
C GLU A 183 -3.24 8.01 0.42
N ASN A 184 -3.18 6.68 0.49
CA ASN A 184 -4.26 5.85 1.03
C ASN A 184 -4.02 5.38 2.48
N LYS A 185 -2.96 5.87 3.14
CA LYS A 185 -2.56 5.47 4.50
C LYS A 185 -2.46 3.95 4.67
N LEU A 186 -1.75 3.30 3.74
CA LEU A 186 -1.56 1.84 3.71
C LEU A 186 -0.20 1.43 4.30
N GLU A 187 0.39 2.24 5.17
CA GLU A 187 1.71 1.99 5.75
C GLU A 187 1.75 0.66 6.49
N GLU A 188 0.70 0.32 7.24
CA GLU A 188 0.57 -0.96 7.96
C GLU A 188 0.77 -2.19 7.06
N LEU A 189 0.29 -2.12 5.81
CA LEU A 189 0.47 -3.21 4.83
C LEU A 189 1.94 -3.48 4.55
N VAL A 190 2.74 -2.41 4.48
CA VAL A 190 4.17 -2.49 4.23
C VAL A 190 4.86 -3.13 5.44
N ILE A 191 4.49 -2.73 6.65
CA ILE A 191 5.07 -3.26 7.90
C ILE A 191 4.83 -4.76 7.98
N GLU A 192 3.59 -5.17 7.74
CA GLU A 192 3.17 -6.57 7.81
C GLU A 192 3.90 -7.43 6.76
N LYS A 193 3.96 -6.96 5.51
CA LYS A 193 4.44 -7.79 4.38
C LYS A 193 5.93 -7.71 4.12
N LEU A 194 6.57 -6.57 4.38
CA LEU A 194 8.01 -6.40 4.17
C LEU A 194 8.83 -6.55 5.45
N SER A 195 8.17 -6.83 6.59
CA SER A 195 8.79 -7.08 7.90
C SER A 195 9.79 -5.98 8.26
N LEU A 196 9.32 -4.73 8.17
CA LEU A 196 10.14 -3.56 8.46
C LEU A 196 10.31 -3.40 9.97
N GLU A 197 11.56 -3.32 10.44
CA GLU A 197 11.85 -2.77 11.76
C GLU A 197 11.60 -1.26 11.71
N ILE A 198 10.44 -0.81 12.18
CA ILE A 198 10.04 0.60 12.17
C ILE A 198 10.15 1.17 13.57
N SER A 199 10.73 2.37 13.65
CA SER A 199 10.68 3.21 14.84
C SER A 199 9.24 3.65 15.11
N THR A 200 8.66 3.25 16.24
CA THR A 200 7.33 3.72 16.64
C THR A 200 7.40 5.18 17.09
N ARG A 201 6.52 6.04 16.57
CA ARG A 201 6.35 7.39 17.10
C ARG A 201 5.18 7.36 18.07
N ARG A 202 5.42 7.87 19.28
CA ARG A 202 4.35 8.09 20.25
C ARG A 202 3.56 9.32 19.81
N GLU A 203 2.32 9.13 19.40
CA GLU A 203 1.36 10.22 19.24
C GLU A 203 0.45 10.23 20.46
N THR A 204 0.36 11.39 21.10
CA THR A 204 -0.55 11.57 22.24
C THR A 204 -1.84 12.17 21.71
N GLN A 205 -2.90 11.38 21.65
CA GLN A 205 -4.24 11.89 21.39
C GLN A 205 -4.73 12.57 22.68
N LYS A 206 -4.81 13.90 22.65
CA LYS A 206 -5.22 14.67 23.83
C LYS A 206 -6.71 14.52 24.08
N GLY A 207 -7.08 14.17 25.31
CA GLY A 207 -8.47 14.10 25.73
C GLY A 207 -9.12 15.49 25.84
N PRO A 208 -10.46 15.59 25.81
CA PRO A 208 -11.17 16.87 25.88
C PRO A 208 -10.82 17.70 27.12
N LEU A 209 -10.59 17.04 28.27
CA LEU A 209 -10.27 17.72 29.53
C LEU A 209 -8.84 18.26 29.53
N ASP A 210 -7.90 17.58 28.86
CA ASP A 210 -6.53 18.06 28.69
C ASP A 210 -6.45 19.22 27.68
N ILE A 211 -7.25 19.18 26.59
CA ILE A 211 -7.36 20.31 25.65
C ILE A 211 -7.91 21.57 26.34
N GLN A 212 -8.94 21.41 27.18
CA GLN A 212 -9.54 22.53 27.91
C GLN A 212 -8.55 23.20 28.87
N ARG A 213 -7.74 22.42 29.59
CA ARG A 213 -6.70 22.95 30.48
C ARG A 213 -5.63 23.74 29.73
N GLU A 214 -5.20 23.28 28.57
CA GLU A 214 -4.20 24.00 27.77
C GLU A 214 -4.74 25.33 27.29
N ARG A 215 -6.01 25.40 26.88
CA ARG A 215 -6.66 26.66 26.52
C ARG A 215 -6.76 27.61 27.70
N GLU A 216 -7.12 27.10 28.88
CA GLU A 216 -7.15 27.90 30.11
C GLU A 216 -5.75 28.45 30.42
N LEU A 217 -4.70 27.62 30.40
CA LEU A 217 -3.31 28.05 30.63
C LEU A 217 -2.83 29.11 29.62
N LEU A 218 -3.20 29.00 28.34
CA LEU A 218 -2.87 29.98 27.30
C LEU A 218 -3.65 31.30 27.45
N SER A 219 -4.81 31.29 28.09
CA SER A 219 -5.63 32.48 28.33
C SER A 219 -5.19 33.32 29.54
N PHE A 220 -4.22 32.83 30.32
CA PHE A 220 -3.63 33.53 31.48
C PHE A 220 -2.27 34.21 31.16
N HIS A 221 -1.99 34.47 29.87
CA HIS A 221 -0.90 35.33 29.38
C HIS A 221 -1.48 36.46 28.53
#